data_AF-A0A382VVP8-F1
#
_entry.id   AF-A0A382VVP8-F1
#
_cell.length_a   1.000
_cell.length_b   1.000
_cell.length_c   1.000
_cell.angle_alpha   90.00
_cell.angle_beta   90.00
_cell.angle_gamma   90.00
#
_symmetry.space_group_name_H-M   'P 1'
#
loop_
_entity.id
_entity.type
_entity.pdbx_description
1 polymer ?
#
loop_
_entity_poly.entity_id
_entity_poly.type
_entity_poly.pdbx_seq_one_letter_code
_entity_poly.pdbx_strand_id
1 'polypeptide(L)'
;MSDSVARQVYALSLIPRYPRSVPTTFIKHELNEVGFHAPIRTVQRDLVSLTLRWPMICDDSSKPFQWSWEPDASGSMFPVMDPAEALTIALAEQHLKSLLPNNSYRK
;
A
#
# COMPACT_ATOMS: atom_id res chain seq x y z
N MET A 1 4.27 9.69 -16.98
CA MET A 1 2.93 9.30 -16.45
C MET A 1 3.00 8.03 -15.59
N SER A 2 3.79 7.02 -15.96
CA SER A 2 4.03 5.78 -15.18
C SER A 2 4.56 6.04 -13.77
N ASP A 3 5.52 6.96 -13.63
CA ASP A 3 6.19 7.24 -12.35
C ASP A 3 5.24 7.76 -11.25
N SER A 4 4.21 8.52 -11.62
CA SER A 4 3.23 9.05 -10.65
C SER A 4 2.30 7.98 -10.10
N VAL A 5 1.95 6.97 -10.90
CA VAL A 5 1.08 5.87 -10.46
C VAL A 5 1.87 4.91 -9.58
N ALA A 6 3.12 4.59 -9.96
CA ALA A 6 4.01 3.78 -9.14
C ALA A 6 4.25 4.41 -7.76
N ARG A 7 4.51 5.74 -7.72
CA ARG A 7 4.62 6.50 -6.48
C ARG A 7 3.36 6.39 -5.61
N GLN A 8 2.18 6.56 -6.21
CA GLN A 8 0.90 6.46 -5.49
C GLN A 8 0.65 5.07 -4.95
N VAL A 9 0.92 4.02 -5.74
CA VAL A 9 0.82 2.62 -5.32
C VAL A 9 1.76 2.32 -4.16
N TYR A 10 3.01 2.77 -4.24
CA TYR A 10 3.96 2.60 -3.15
C TYR A 10 3.51 3.37 -1.90
N ALA A 11 3.03 4.61 -2.04
CA ALA A 11 2.48 5.38 -0.93
C ALA A 11 1.32 4.65 -0.23
N LEU A 12 0.41 4.01 -0.97
CA LEU A 12 -0.68 3.21 -0.40
C LEU A 12 -0.18 2.02 0.42
N SER A 13 0.90 1.35 -0.02
CA SER A 13 1.48 0.21 0.72
C SER A 13 2.11 0.60 2.06
N LEU A 14 2.44 1.88 2.27
CA LEU A 14 3.04 2.36 3.52
C LEU A 14 2.00 2.71 4.59
N ILE A 15 0.72 2.79 4.22
CA ILE A 15 -0.33 3.26 5.11
C ILE A 15 -0.86 2.08 5.92
N PRO A 16 -0.83 2.16 7.26
CA PRO A 16 -1.32 1.08 8.11
C PRO A 16 -2.82 1.16 8.31
N ARG A 17 -3.41 0.07 8.83
CA ARG A 17 -4.82 0.03 9.20
C ARG A 17 -5.07 0.72 10.54
N TYR A 18 -6.16 1.47 10.65
CA TYR A 18 -6.61 2.05 11.92
C TYR A 18 -6.67 0.96 13.02
N PRO A 19 -6.24 1.23 14.27
CA PRO A 19 -5.92 2.53 14.86
C PRO A 19 -4.49 3.03 14.65
N ARG A 20 -3.66 2.30 13.90
CA ARG A 20 -2.30 2.78 13.58
C ARG A 20 -2.38 3.83 12.48
N SER A 21 -1.49 4.81 12.53
CA SER A 21 -1.36 5.86 11.53
C SER A 21 0.10 6.21 11.29
N VAL A 22 0.38 6.78 10.12
CA VAL A 22 1.72 7.27 9.76
C VAL A 22 1.68 8.73 9.33
N PRO A 23 2.69 9.53 9.70
CA PRO A 23 2.71 10.93 9.32
C PRO A 23 3.09 11.08 7.84
N THR A 24 2.63 12.17 7.23
CA THR A 24 2.99 12.52 5.84
C THR A 24 4.53 12.59 5.65
N THR A 25 5.27 13.00 6.69
CA THR A 25 6.73 13.08 6.66
C THR A 25 7.39 11.71 6.51
N PHE A 26 6.83 10.67 7.14
CA PHE A 26 7.28 9.29 6.99
C PHE A 26 7.05 8.80 5.57
N ILE A 27 5.84 8.98 5.03
CA ILE A 27 5.52 8.58 3.65
C ILE A 27 6.48 9.26 2.66
N LYS A 28 6.74 10.57 2.81
CA LYS A 28 7.71 11.29 1.97
C LYS A 28 9.12 10.69 2.08
N HIS A 29 9.56 10.36 3.29
CA HIS A 29 10.87 9.76 3.53
C HIS A 29 11.00 8.44 2.75
N GLU A 30 10.06 7.51 2.94
CA GLU A 30 10.06 6.22 2.27
C GLU A 30 9.98 6.33 0.74
N LEU A 31 9.18 7.26 0.21
CA LEU A 31 9.13 7.53 -1.23
C LEU A 31 10.50 7.97 -1.75
N ASN A 32 11.22 8.82 -1.02
CA ASN A 32 12.55 9.27 -1.41
C ASN A 32 13.58 8.13 -1.38
N GLU A 33 13.53 7.23 -0.40
CA GLU A 33 14.45 6.09 -0.27
C GLU A 33 14.34 5.13 -1.47
N VAL A 34 13.15 5.00 -2.05
CA VAL A 34 12.90 4.17 -3.26
C VAL A 34 13.15 4.96 -4.56
N GLY A 35 13.60 6.22 -4.48
CA GLY A 35 13.94 7.06 -5.63
C GLY A 35 12.81 7.93 -6.17
N PHE A 36 11.65 7.96 -5.52
CA PHE A 36 10.54 8.86 -5.86
C PHE A 36 10.74 10.23 -5.21
N HIS A 37 11.53 11.09 -5.85
CA HIS A 37 11.77 12.45 -5.36
C HIS A 37 10.57 13.38 -5.63
N ALA A 38 9.77 13.61 -4.58
CA ALA A 38 8.63 14.53 -4.64
C ALA A 38 8.66 15.53 -3.47
N PRO A 39 8.30 16.81 -3.70
CA PRO A 39 8.15 17.77 -2.62
C PRO A 39 6.95 17.38 -1.74
N ILE A 40 7.00 17.76 -0.46
CA ILE A 40 5.96 17.40 0.52
C ILE A 40 4.54 17.78 0.06
N ARG A 41 4.39 18.94 -0.61
CA ARG A 41 3.11 19.42 -1.15
C ARG A 41 2.54 18.47 -2.22
N THR A 42 3.39 17.86 -3.03
CA THR A 42 2.96 16.87 -4.03
C THR A 42 2.51 15.59 -3.36
N VAL A 43 3.25 15.10 -2.36
CA VAL A 43 2.88 13.91 -1.58
C VAL A 43 1.53 14.13 -0.87
N GLN A 44 1.34 15.27 -0.22
CA GLN A 44 0.07 15.64 0.41
C GLN A 44 -1.08 15.67 -0.59
N ARG A 45 -0.90 16.32 -1.74
CA ARG A 45 -1.92 16.38 -2.79
C ARG A 45 -2.25 15.00 -3.34
N ASP A 46 -1.24 14.15 -3.54
CA ASP A 46 -1.42 12.78 -4.01
C ASP A 46 -2.23 11.96 -3.00
N LEU A 47 -1.90 12.04 -1.71
CA LEU A 47 -2.63 11.36 -0.63
C LEU A 47 -4.08 11.85 -0.51
N VAL A 48 -4.32 13.17 -0.56
CA VAL A 48 -5.68 13.73 -0.62
C VAL A 48 -6.44 13.28 -1.87
N SER A 49 -5.76 13.12 -3.00
CA SER A 49 -6.40 12.62 -4.23
C SER A 49 -6.70 11.11 -4.16
N LEU A 50 -5.98 10.36 -3.31
CA LEU A 50 -6.18 8.94 -3.10
C LEU A 50 -7.38 8.67 -2.19
N THR A 51 -7.66 9.51 -1.19
CA THR A 51 -8.86 9.36 -0.33
C THR A 51 -10.18 9.39 -1.12
N LEU A 52 -10.19 10.02 -2.31
CA LEU A 52 -11.35 10.04 -3.20
C LEU A 52 -11.69 8.66 -3.80
N ARG A 53 -10.73 7.73 -3.83
CA ARG A 53 -10.88 6.40 -4.47
C ARG A 53 -10.61 5.23 -3.53
N TRP A 54 -9.99 5.50 -2.38
CA TRP A 54 -9.50 4.51 -1.43
C TRP A 54 -10.04 4.86 -0.03
N PRO A 55 -10.50 3.86 0.76
CA PRO A 55 -11.08 4.08 2.08
C PRO A 55 -10.01 4.45 3.11
N MET A 56 -9.52 5.69 3.02
CA MET A 56 -8.42 6.23 3.81
C MET A 56 -8.90 7.41 4.65
N ILE A 57 -8.40 7.47 5.89
CA ILE A 57 -8.63 8.56 6.83
C ILE A 57 -7.36 9.41 6.92
N CYS A 58 -7.55 10.73 6.84
CA CYS A 58 -6.57 11.71 7.25
C CYS A 58 -7.01 12.29 8.59
N ASP A 59 -6.19 12.13 9.62
CA ASP A 59 -6.34 12.87 10.87
C ASP A 59 -5.56 14.18 10.75
N ASP A 60 -6.31 15.27 10.62
CA ASP A 60 -5.83 16.65 10.50
C ASP A 60 -5.87 17.41 11.84
N SER A 61 -6.28 16.75 12.93
CA SER A 61 -6.38 17.35 14.27
C SER A 61 -5.03 17.80 14.83
N SER A 62 -3.94 17.17 14.37
CA SER A 62 -2.57 17.52 14.73
C SER A 62 -1.65 17.52 13.53
N LYS A 63 -0.67 18.43 13.54
CA LYS A 63 0.44 18.40 12.57
C LYS A 63 1.59 17.59 13.16
N PRO A 64 2.25 16.73 12.36
CA PRO A 64 1.99 16.44 10.95
C PRO A 64 0.74 15.59 10.73
N PHE A 65 0.02 15.84 9.61
CA PHE A 65 -1.16 15.05 9.22
C PHE A 65 -0.85 13.56 9.18
N GLN A 66 -1.73 12.79 9.83
CA GLN A 66 -1.61 11.35 10.01
C GLN A 66 -2.55 10.62 9.04
N TRP A 67 -2.06 9.52 8.48
CA TRP A 67 -2.77 8.75 7.47
C TRP A 67 -2.97 7.31 7.94
N SER A 68 -4.18 6.80 7.74
CA SER A 68 -4.53 5.41 8.05
C SER A 68 -5.63 4.90 7.11
N TRP A 69 -5.76 3.58 6.96
CA TRP A 69 -6.94 2.99 6.35
C TRP A 69 -8.14 3.03 7.29
N GLU A 70 -9.35 3.19 6.76
CA GLU A 70 -10.59 3.13 7.53
C GLU A 70 -10.73 1.79 8.29
N PRO A 71 -11.31 1.78 9.50
CA PRO A 71 -11.55 0.56 10.27
C PRO A 71 -12.38 -0.46 9.48
N ASP A 72 -13.44 0.05 8.83
CA ASP A 72 -14.43 -0.70 8.06
C ASP A 72 -14.07 -0.89 6.58
N ALA A 73 -12.80 -0.64 6.20
CA ALA A 73 -12.27 -1.00 4.88
C ALA A 73 -12.29 -2.53 4.70
N SER A 74 -13.47 -3.04 4.42
CA SER A 74 -13.80 -4.44 4.20
C SER A 74 -13.50 -4.74 2.74
N GLY A 75 -12.24 -5.08 2.44
CA GLY A 75 -11.88 -5.66 1.14
C GLY A 75 -11.03 -4.80 0.20
N SER A 76 -10.58 -3.60 0.59
CA SER A 76 -9.55 -2.88 -0.18
C SER A 76 -8.16 -3.34 0.26
N MET A 77 -7.84 -4.58 -0.10
CA MET A 77 -6.58 -5.24 0.22
C MET A 77 -5.47 -4.66 -0.67
N PHE A 78 -4.82 -3.58 -0.24
CA PHE A 78 -3.37 -3.58 -0.43
C PHE A 78 -2.84 -4.65 0.52
N PRO A 79 -2.07 -5.64 0.04
CA PRO A 79 -1.64 -6.75 0.87
C PRO A 79 -0.64 -6.23 1.89
N VAL A 80 -1.13 -5.77 3.04
CA VAL A 80 -0.43 -6.03 4.29
C VAL A 80 -0.62 -7.53 4.52
N MET A 81 0.08 -8.30 3.71
CA MET A 81 0.11 -9.75 3.82
C MET A 81 0.81 -10.03 5.13
N ASP A 82 0.13 -10.71 6.04
CA ASP A 82 0.78 -11.17 7.26
C ASP A 82 2.00 -12.01 6.85
N PRO A 83 3.16 -11.95 7.55
CA PRO A 83 4.33 -12.74 7.18
C PRO A 83 4.02 -14.24 7.05
N ALA A 84 3.05 -14.76 7.82
CA ALA A 84 2.60 -16.14 7.68
C ALA A 84 1.81 -16.38 6.39
N GLU A 85 0.99 -15.42 5.95
CA GLU A 85 0.30 -15.50 4.65
C GLU A 85 1.30 -15.43 3.48
N ALA A 86 2.33 -14.59 3.58
CA ALA A 86 3.39 -14.48 2.58
C ALA A 86 4.20 -15.77 2.46
N LEU A 87 4.56 -16.35 3.61
CA LEU A 87 5.19 -17.65 3.67
C LEU A 87 4.30 -18.74 3.07
N THR A 88 3.00 -18.72 3.40
CA THR A 88 2.04 -19.70 2.89
C THR A 88 1.92 -19.63 1.38
N ILE A 89 1.85 -18.43 0.79
CA ILE A 89 1.79 -18.25 -0.66
C ILE A 89 3.10 -18.67 -1.33
N ALA A 90 4.25 -18.32 -0.74
CA ALA A 90 5.55 -18.73 -1.27
C ALA A 90 5.73 -20.26 -1.25
N LEU A 91 5.34 -20.92 -0.15
CA LEU A 91 5.33 -22.38 -0.04
C LEU A 91 4.33 -23.00 -1.00
N ALA A 92 3.13 -22.43 -1.11
CA ALA A 92 2.12 -22.85 -2.07
C ALA A 92 2.69 -22.80 -3.50
N GLU A 93 3.30 -21.70 -3.93
CA GLU A 93 3.90 -21.61 -5.28
C GLU A 93 4.98 -22.70 -5.51
N GLN A 94 5.86 -22.92 -4.53
CA GLN A 94 6.91 -23.95 -4.62
C GLN A 94 6.33 -25.36 -4.77
N HIS A 95 5.26 -25.68 -4.04
CA HIS A 95 4.68 -27.01 -4.03
C HIS A 95 3.58 -27.22 -5.09
N LEU A 96 2.84 -26.19 -5.47
CA LEU A 96 1.83 -26.25 -6.54
C LEU A 96 2.47 -26.50 -7.91
N LYS A 97 3.68 -26.00 -8.17
CA LYS A 97 4.43 -26.32 -9.40
C LYS A 97 4.69 -27.83 -9.56
N SER A 98 4.79 -28.57 -8.44
CA SER A 98 5.00 -30.02 -8.46
C SER A 98 3.70 -30.83 -8.50
N LEU A 99 2.57 -30.25 -8.09
CA LEU A 99 1.30 -30.94 -7.90
C LEU A 99 0.26 -30.63 -8.99
N LEU A 100 0.43 -29.51 -9.72
CA LEU A 100 -0.48 -29.17 -10.80
C LEU A 100 -0.10 -29.94 -12.08
N PRO A 101 -1.04 -30.72 -12.66
CA PRO A 101 -0.80 -31.33 -13.96
C PRO A 101 -0.58 -30.24 -15.02
N ASN A 102 0.35 -30.47 -15.96
CA ASN A 102 0.80 -29.52 -17.00
C ASN A 102 -0.31 -28.97 -17.93
N ASN A 103 -1.59 -29.33 -17.72
CA ASN A 103 -2.71 -29.01 -18.60
C ASN A 103 -3.63 -27.87 -18.10
N SER A 104 -3.38 -27.27 -16.94
CA SER A 104 -4.26 -26.21 -16.40
C SER A 104 -3.86 -24.77 -16.77
N TYR A 105 -2.72 -24.55 -17.44
CA TYR A 105 -2.34 -23.21 -17.93
C TYR A 105 -2.82 -22.98 -19.36
N ARG A 106 -4.14 -22.86 -19.56
CA ARG A 106 -4.64 -22.28 -20.82
C ARG A 106 -4.85 -20.79 -20.62
N LYS A 107 -3.93 -20.03 -21.23
CA LYS A 107 -3.90 -18.57 -21.38
C LYS A 107 -5.21 -18.00 -21.90
#